data_AF-A0A819P546-F1
#
_entry.id   AF-A0A819P546-F1
#
_cell.length_a   1.000
_cell.length_b   1.000
_cell.length_c   1.000
_cell.angle_alpha   90.00
_cell.angle_beta   90.00
_cell.angle_gamma   90.00
#
_symmetry.space_group_name_H-M   'P 1'
#
loop_
_entity.id
_entity.type
_entity.pdbx_description
1 polymer ?
#
loop_
_entity_poly.entity_id
_entity_poly.type
_entity_poly.pdbx_seq_one_letter_code
_entity_poly.pdbx_strand_id
1 'polypeptide(L)'
;MDLSLITKKFIIHRNHSSNPARPLVRQSTINYKRTPIDADVVKLPVPAGEPSINVEHDASVLGVSGYSILRYMYIALIIYSFIVSYVTGCYWYTMFLFYFVEYIAFYLWHWQAHHRIWWIPFNEGCYKKHKEHHWEIYPPKDFYGERKQQIDQMNSSKSNVDPLPISWWDYMRHKTWISDHEGLLILLTFIQLIVARLVFHCSYSTIGCAFFGYMIMAFIGNWLHHAYHVEDHWLERFKWFHELRALHYIHHLGTAKHNYGVLNMTLDRFLGSFTFSGTKTNKTNQSQDKRQ
;
A
#
# COMPACT_ATOMS: atom_id res chain seq x y z
N MET A 1 26.92 4.05 3.26
CA MET A 1 25.95 3.22 4.00
C MET A 1 25.48 2.14 3.02
N ASP A 2 25.89 0.90 3.24
CA ASP A 2 25.87 -0.17 2.24
C ASP A 2 24.49 -0.85 2.19
N LEU A 3 23.75 -0.63 1.10
CA LEU A 3 22.39 -1.15 0.85
C LEU A 3 22.38 -2.38 -0.07
N SER A 4 23.55 -2.99 -0.31
CA SER A 4 23.69 -4.20 -1.14
C SER A 4 23.20 -5.51 -0.47
N LEU A 5 22.70 -5.45 0.78
CA LEU A 5 22.26 -6.62 1.56
C LEU A 5 20.90 -7.20 1.16
N ILE A 6 20.28 -6.75 0.07
CA ILE A 6 19.05 -7.33 -0.49
C ILE A 6 19.32 -7.74 -1.94
N THR A 7 20.17 -8.73 -2.16
CA THR A 7 20.23 -9.49 -3.41
C THR A 7 21.02 -10.77 -3.22
N LYS A 8 20.39 -11.84 -2.74
CA LYS A 8 20.90 -13.20 -2.95
C LYS A 8 19.80 -14.19 -3.37
N LYS A 9 20.15 -14.88 -4.46
CA LYS A 9 19.66 -16.12 -5.09
C LYS A 9 18.38 -16.77 -4.55
N PHE A 10 17.39 -16.88 -5.44
CA PHE A 10 16.42 -17.98 -5.43
C PHE A 10 16.98 -19.16 -6.23
N ILE A 11 16.93 -20.37 -5.67
CA ILE A 11 17.12 -21.64 -6.39
C ILE A 11 15.81 -22.42 -6.22
N ILE A 12 15.18 -22.79 -7.33
CA ILE A 12 13.95 -23.61 -7.35
C ILE A 12 14.32 -25.02 -7.78
N HIS A 13 14.08 -26.00 -6.90
CA HIS A 13 14.08 -27.42 -7.29
C HIS A 13 12.73 -27.77 -7.91
N ARG A 14 12.78 -28.26 -9.15
CA ARG A 14 11.66 -28.80 -9.92
C ARG A 14 11.42 -30.25 -9.48
N ASN A 15 10.27 -30.54 -8.88
CA ASN A 15 9.79 -31.93 -8.75
C ASN A 15 8.49 -32.07 -9.53
N HIS A 16 8.58 -32.76 -10.68
CA HIS A 16 7.41 -33.29 -11.37
C HIS A 16 6.92 -34.52 -10.60
N SER A 17 5.70 -34.47 -10.09
CA SER A 17 4.97 -35.65 -9.65
C SER A 17 3.54 -35.59 -10.17
N SER A 18 3.27 -36.45 -11.14
CA SER A 18 1.94 -36.79 -11.63
C SER A 18 1.31 -37.87 -10.74
N ASN A 19 0.20 -37.59 -10.05
CA ASN A 19 -0.99 -38.46 -10.05
C ASN A 19 -2.17 -37.92 -9.22
N PRO A 20 -3.42 -38.39 -9.51
CA PRO A 20 -4.67 -37.86 -8.99
C PRO A 20 -5.21 -38.62 -7.76
N ALA A 21 -6.34 -38.10 -7.25
CA ALA A 21 -7.27 -38.61 -6.23
C ALA A 21 -7.17 -37.94 -4.84
N ARG A 22 -8.21 -37.16 -4.53
CA ARG A 22 -8.47 -36.52 -3.23
C ARG A 22 -9.06 -37.52 -2.22
N PRO A 23 -8.60 -37.49 -0.97
CA PRO A 23 -9.45 -37.76 0.18
C PRO A 23 -9.64 -36.51 1.06
N LEU A 24 -10.78 -36.47 1.76
CA LEU A 24 -11.23 -35.46 2.70
C LEU A 24 -10.15 -35.06 3.73
N VAL A 25 -9.86 -33.76 3.81
CA VAL A 25 -8.83 -33.21 4.71
C VAL A 25 -9.42 -32.93 6.09
N ARG A 26 -8.92 -33.67 7.07
CA ARG A 26 -9.01 -33.43 8.52
C ARG A 26 -8.12 -32.24 8.89
N GLN A 27 -8.66 -31.24 9.59
CA GLN A 27 -7.87 -30.11 10.10
C GLN A 27 -6.80 -30.60 11.08
N SER A 28 -5.53 -30.46 10.72
CA SER A 28 -4.38 -30.69 11.60
C SER A 28 -3.80 -29.36 12.08
N THR A 29 -3.67 -29.21 13.39
CA THR A 29 -2.96 -28.13 14.08
C THR A 29 -1.46 -28.20 13.76
N ILE A 30 -0.93 -27.16 13.09
CA ILE A 30 0.51 -27.06 12.78
C ILE A 30 1.24 -26.36 13.92
N ASN A 31 2.20 -27.06 14.51
CA ASN A 31 3.07 -26.57 15.57
C ASN A 31 4.35 -25.99 14.92
N TYR A 32 4.57 -24.67 15.05
CA TYR A 32 5.74 -23.99 14.46
C TYR A 32 6.94 -24.04 15.39
N LYS A 33 7.97 -24.82 15.01
CA LYS A 33 9.30 -24.80 15.65
C LYS A 33 10.16 -23.73 14.96
N ARG A 34 10.53 -22.67 15.68
CA ARG A 34 11.40 -21.58 15.19
C ARG A 34 12.84 -22.09 14.98
N THR A 35 13.37 -21.88 13.79
CA THR A 35 14.82 -21.77 13.54
C THR A 35 15.17 -20.30 13.27
N PRO A 36 16.42 -19.87 13.56
CA PRO A 36 16.87 -18.49 13.35
C PRO A 36 16.88 -18.18 11.84
N ILE A 37 16.34 -17.02 11.49
CA ILE A 37 16.10 -16.60 10.11
C ILE A 37 17.37 -15.94 9.57
N ASP A 38 18.06 -16.63 8.66
CA ASP A 38 18.79 -15.97 7.57
C ASP A 38 17.74 -15.32 6.65
N ALA A 39 18.00 -14.10 6.20
CA ALA A 39 17.05 -13.23 5.47
C ALA A 39 16.76 -13.68 4.02
N ASP A 40 16.63 -14.98 3.79
CA ASP A 40 16.21 -15.56 2.54
C ASP A 40 14.69 -15.83 2.56
N VAL A 41 13.99 -15.08 1.71
CA VAL A 41 12.68 -15.40 1.15
C VAL A 41 11.54 -15.47 2.18
N VAL A 42 10.80 -14.36 2.30
CA VAL A 42 9.40 -14.42 2.76
C VAL A 42 8.60 -15.15 1.69
N LYS A 43 8.51 -16.49 1.80
CA LYS A 43 7.47 -17.24 1.11
C LYS A 43 6.16 -16.83 1.77
N LEU A 44 5.39 -15.98 1.09
CA LEU A 44 3.99 -15.78 1.48
C LEU A 44 3.34 -17.17 1.49
N PRO A 45 2.64 -17.56 2.57
CA PRO A 45 2.01 -18.86 2.65
C PRO A 45 0.94 -18.95 1.57
N VAL A 46 1.27 -19.62 0.47
CA VAL A 46 0.32 -20.01 -0.56
C VAL A 46 -0.58 -21.08 0.08
N PRO A 47 -1.92 -20.93 0.06
CA PRO A 47 -2.84 -21.97 0.52
C PRO A 47 -2.49 -23.34 -0.08
N ALA A 48 -2.55 -24.39 0.74
CA ALA A 48 -2.24 -25.74 0.31
C ALA A 48 -3.14 -26.15 -0.87
N GLY A 49 -2.55 -26.27 -2.06
CA GLY A 49 -3.25 -26.68 -3.29
C GLY A 49 -3.27 -25.64 -4.42
N GLU A 50 -2.75 -24.43 -4.20
CA GLU A 50 -2.62 -23.45 -5.28
C GLU A 50 -1.31 -23.61 -6.06
N PRO A 51 -1.34 -23.44 -7.40
CA PRO A 51 -0.14 -23.49 -8.23
C PRO A 51 0.84 -22.39 -7.82
N SER A 52 2.12 -22.74 -7.73
CA SER A 52 3.17 -21.76 -7.43
C SER A 52 3.19 -20.68 -8.52
N ILE A 53 3.00 -19.41 -8.13
CA ILE A 53 3.17 -18.27 -9.03
C ILE A 53 4.64 -18.24 -9.45
N ASN A 54 4.90 -18.52 -10.73
CA ASN A 54 6.22 -18.33 -11.32
C ASN A 54 6.42 -16.83 -11.52
N VAL A 55 7.11 -16.18 -10.59
CA VAL A 55 7.63 -14.83 -10.81
C VAL A 55 8.75 -14.99 -11.83
N GLU A 56 8.49 -14.69 -13.10
CA GLU A 56 9.56 -14.57 -14.09
C GLU A 56 10.58 -13.57 -13.55
N HIS A 57 11.84 -14.00 -13.47
CA HIS A 57 12.92 -13.08 -13.22
C HIS A 57 12.87 -12.02 -14.31
N ASP A 58 12.47 -10.81 -13.92
CA ASP A 58 12.46 -9.66 -14.80
C ASP A 58 13.88 -9.44 -15.32
N ALA A 59 14.15 -9.98 -16.50
CA ALA A 59 15.41 -9.87 -17.21
C ALA A 59 15.56 -8.46 -17.81
N SER A 60 14.63 -7.53 -17.52
CA SER A 60 14.81 -6.14 -17.90
C SER A 60 16.10 -5.60 -17.30
N VAL A 61 16.94 -5.08 -18.18
CA VAL A 61 18.28 -4.53 -17.92
C VAL A 61 18.27 -3.41 -16.85
N LEU A 62 17.09 -2.93 -16.44
CA LEU A 62 16.93 -1.83 -15.49
C LEU A 62 16.46 -2.24 -14.08
N GLY A 63 16.12 -3.50 -13.81
CA GLY A 63 15.91 -4.05 -12.46
C GLY A 63 15.23 -3.10 -11.47
N VAL A 64 14.10 -2.51 -11.85
CA VAL A 64 13.48 -1.41 -11.10
C VAL A 64 12.84 -1.95 -9.83
N SER A 65 13.47 -1.70 -8.68
CA SER A 65 12.92 -1.99 -7.35
C SER A 65 11.97 -0.89 -6.88
N GLY A 66 11.23 -1.12 -5.80
CA GLY A 66 10.42 -0.09 -5.13
C GLY A 66 11.25 1.12 -4.73
N TYR A 67 12.51 0.90 -4.37
CA TYR A 67 13.46 1.97 -4.10
C TYR A 67 13.82 2.79 -5.36
N SER A 68 13.95 2.13 -6.52
CA SER A 68 14.16 2.82 -7.80
C SER A 68 12.96 3.69 -8.18
N ILE A 69 11.73 3.20 -8.00
CA ILE A 69 10.51 4.01 -8.22
C ILE A 69 10.48 5.23 -7.31
N LEU A 70 10.83 5.07 -6.03
CA LEU A 70 10.87 6.18 -5.09
C LEU A 70 11.91 7.24 -5.52
N ARG A 71 13.09 6.82 -6.01
CA ARG A 71 14.09 7.73 -6.57
C ARG A 71 13.55 8.48 -7.79
N TYR A 72 12.88 7.79 -8.73
CA TYR A 72 12.30 8.43 -9.91
C TYR A 72 11.22 9.45 -9.54
N MET A 73 10.38 9.13 -8.56
CA MET A 73 9.39 10.07 -8.03
C MET A 73 10.05 11.34 -7.48
N TYR A 74 11.14 11.21 -6.69
CA TYR A 74 11.86 12.37 -6.17
C TYR A 74 12.57 13.18 -7.27
N ILE A 75 13.14 12.53 -8.29
CA ILE A 75 13.73 13.22 -9.44
C ILE A 75 12.64 14.01 -10.18
N ALA A 76 11.48 13.39 -10.45
CA ALA A 76 10.35 14.07 -11.09
C ALA A 76 9.86 15.26 -10.26
N LEU A 77 9.78 15.11 -8.93
CA LEU A 77 9.40 16.19 -8.02
C LEU A 77 10.41 17.35 -8.05
N ILE A 78 11.72 17.07 -8.06
CA ILE A 78 12.75 18.10 -8.17
C ILE A 78 12.62 18.86 -9.48
N ILE A 79 12.47 18.15 -10.61
CA ILE A 79 12.26 18.76 -11.93
C ILE A 79 11.01 19.64 -11.92
N TYR A 80 9.88 19.12 -11.41
CA TYR A 80 8.64 19.88 -11.26
C TYR A 80 8.85 21.15 -10.43
N SER A 81 9.62 21.06 -9.35
CA SER A 81 9.89 22.19 -8.46
C SER A 81 10.69 23.30 -9.16
N PHE A 82 11.68 22.94 -9.98
CA PHE A 82 12.41 23.90 -10.81
C PHE A 82 11.51 24.56 -11.87
N ILE A 83 10.65 23.79 -12.53
CA ILE A 83 9.70 24.32 -13.53
C ILE A 83 8.74 25.32 -12.89
N VAL A 84 8.14 24.97 -11.74
CA VAL A 84 7.21 25.87 -11.04
C VAL A 84 7.94 27.12 -10.56
N SER A 85 9.14 26.98 -10.00
CA SER A 85 9.97 28.12 -9.58
C SER A 85 10.25 29.09 -10.72
N TYR A 86 10.57 28.57 -11.92
CA TYR A 86 10.76 29.40 -13.10
C TYR A 86 9.47 30.12 -13.53
N VAL A 87 8.31 29.45 -13.49
CA VAL A 87 7.03 30.02 -13.95
C VAL A 87 6.41 31.00 -12.95
N THR A 88 6.53 30.74 -11.65
CA THR A 88 5.82 31.50 -10.61
C THR A 88 6.72 32.44 -9.82
N GLY A 89 8.05 32.34 -9.99
CA GLY A 89 9.04 33.11 -9.24
C GLY A 89 9.22 32.65 -7.78
N CYS A 90 8.66 31.51 -7.37
CA CYS A 90 8.92 30.96 -6.04
C CYS A 90 10.31 30.34 -5.94
N TYR A 91 10.74 29.97 -4.73
CA TYR A 91 12.00 29.23 -4.55
C TYR A 91 11.92 27.81 -5.17
N TRP A 92 13.03 27.31 -5.68
CA TRP A 92 13.10 25.99 -6.34
C TRP A 92 12.73 24.82 -5.42
N TYR A 93 12.84 24.98 -4.09
CA TYR A 93 12.48 23.95 -3.12
C TYR A 93 11.02 24.05 -2.64
N THR A 94 10.26 25.06 -3.06
CA THR A 94 8.91 25.31 -2.53
C THR A 94 7.96 24.14 -2.81
N MET A 95 7.93 23.59 -4.03
CA MET A 95 7.07 22.42 -4.33
C MET A 95 7.53 21.15 -3.60
N PHE A 96 8.84 21.00 -3.39
CA PHE A 96 9.38 19.92 -2.57
C PHE A 96 8.88 20.02 -1.13
N LEU A 97 8.89 21.22 -0.52
CA LEU A 97 8.34 21.42 0.83
C LEU A 97 6.83 21.12 0.89
N PHE A 98 6.04 21.61 -0.07
CA PHE A 98 4.61 21.27 -0.14
C PHE A 98 4.40 19.75 -0.18
N TYR A 99 5.14 19.02 -1.03
CA TYR A 99 5.08 17.56 -1.07
C TYR A 99 5.38 16.92 0.29
N PHE A 100 6.40 17.37 1.02
CA PHE A 100 6.74 16.80 2.33
C PHE A 100 5.68 17.09 3.39
N VAL A 101 5.12 18.30 3.41
CA VAL A 101 4.04 18.64 4.34
C VAL A 101 2.81 17.77 4.07
N GLU A 102 2.43 17.61 2.81
CA GLU A 102 1.29 16.76 2.45
C GLU A 102 1.58 15.28 2.70
N TYR A 103 2.80 14.81 2.47
CA TYR A 103 3.19 13.43 2.78
C TYR A 103 3.09 13.14 4.29
N ILE A 104 3.51 14.08 5.13
CA ILE A 104 3.33 13.99 6.59
C ILE A 104 1.83 14.01 6.94
N ALA A 105 1.04 14.90 6.33
CA ALA A 105 -0.40 14.97 6.56
C ALA A 105 -1.11 13.66 6.20
N PHE A 106 -0.80 13.08 5.05
CA PHE A 106 -1.31 11.76 4.62
C PHE A 106 -0.92 10.66 5.62
N TYR A 107 0.35 10.60 6.00
CA TYR A 107 0.82 9.60 6.95
C TYR A 107 0.08 9.69 8.29
N LEU A 108 -0.05 10.91 8.84
CA LEU A 108 -0.76 11.15 10.09
C LEU A 108 -2.25 10.84 9.96
N TRP A 109 -2.88 11.19 8.85
CA TRP A 109 -4.26 10.83 8.56
C TRP A 109 -4.45 9.31 8.52
N HIS A 110 -3.57 8.56 7.86
CA HIS A 110 -3.70 7.11 7.76
C HIS A 110 -3.43 6.43 9.11
N TRP A 111 -2.42 6.90 9.86
CA TRP A 111 -2.22 6.49 11.25
C TRP A 111 -3.48 6.74 12.09
N GLN A 112 -4.05 7.93 11.99
CA GLN A 112 -5.26 8.34 12.69
C GLN A 112 -6.47 7.49 12.27
N ALA A 113 -6.58 7.09 11.01
CA ALA A 113 -7.65 6.20 10.53
C ALA A 113 -7.58 4.79 11.15
N HIS A 114 -6.42 4.37 11.68
CA HIS A 114 -6.26 3.11 12.42
C HIS A 114 -6.31 3.26 13.94
N HIS A 115 -6.43 4.50 14.43
CA HIS A 115 -6.43 4.81 15.84
C HIS A 115 -7.74 5.51 16.21
N ARG A 116 -8.47 4.92 17.14
CA ARG A 116 -9.66 5.53 17.71
C ARG A 116 -9.26 6.65 18.66
N ILE A 117 -9.20 7.88 18.15
CA ILE A 117 -8.78 9.08 18.86
C ILE A 117 -10.04 9.91 19.16
N TRP A 118 -10.56 9.74 20.38
CA TRP A 118 -11.86 10.25 20.79
C TRP A 118 -12.00 11.78 20.77
N TRP A 119 -10.90 12.54 20.86
CA TRP A 119 -10.93 14.01 20.91
C TRP A 119 -10.87 14.68 19.53
N ILE A 120 -10.60 13.91 18.46
CA ILE A 120 -10.62 14.45 17.08
C ILE A 120 -12.04 14.30 16.55
N PRO A 121 -12.73 15.41 16.20
CA PRO A 121 -14.05 15.32 15.60
C PRO A 121 -13.94 14.54 14.27
N PHE A 122 -14.95 13.73 13.97
CA PHE A 122 -15.03 12.88 12.76
C PHE A 122 -14.05 11.69 12.70
N ASN A 123 -13.14 11.51 13.68
CA ASN A 123 -12.23 10.35 13.69
C ASN A 123 -12.96 9.01 13.71
N GLU A 124 -14.06 8.90 14.47
CA GLU A 124 -14.83 7.65 14.56
C GLU A 124 -15.37 7.19 13.19
N GLY A 125 -15.83 8.14 12.35
CA GLY A 125 -16.31 7.85 11.01
C GLY A 125 -15.19 7.36 10.10
N CYS A 126 -14.08 8.08 10.08
CA CYS A 126 -12.88 7.71 9.32
C CYS A 126 -12.34 6.34 9.78
N TYR A 127 -12.24 6.11 11.10
CA TYR A 127 -11.83 4.84 11.68
C TYR A 127 -12.74 3.71 11.23
N LYS A 128 -14.07 3.85 11.37
CA LYS A 128 -15.03 2.83 10.96
C LYS A 128 -14.92 2.52 9.47
N LYS A 129 -14.89 3.54 8.61
CA LYS A 129 -14.81 3.39 7.15
C LYS A 129 -13.49 2.76 6.71
N HIS A 130 -12.39 3.12 7.35
CA HIS A 130 -11.11 2.51 7.04
C HIS A 130 -11.01 1.07 7.55
N LYS A 131 -11.57 0.76 8.72
CA LYS A 131 -11.68 -0.62 9.22
C LYS A 131 -12.58 -1.49 8.33
N GLU A 132 -13.66 -0.94 7.78
CA GLU A 132 -14.53 -1.58 6.78
C GLU A 132 -13.73 -1.97 5.52
N HIS A 133 -12.93 -1.04 4.97
CA HIS A 133 -12.01 -1.33 3.87
C HIS A 133 -11.08 -2.52 4.18
N HIS A 134 -10.52 -2.53 5.38
CA HIS A 134 -9.62 -3.58 5.84
C HIS A 134 -10.33 -4.92 6.03
N TRP A 135 -11.41 -4.99 6.82
CA TRP A 135 -11.98 -6.26 7.31
C TRP A 135 -13.22 -6.75 6.57
N GLU A 136 -13.89 -5.88 5.83
CA GLU A 136 -15.12 -6.22 5.10
C GLU A 136 -14.85 -6.26 3.60
N ILE A 137 -14.20 -5.23 3.05
CA ILE A 137 -13.99 -5.11 1.59
C ILE A 137 -12.78 -5.93 1.14
N TYR A 138 -11.63 -5.79 1.81
CA TYR A 138 -10.37 -6.47 1.43
C TYR A 138 -9.72 -7.21 2.61
N PRO A 139 -10.44 -8.11 3.31
CA PRO A 139 -9.86 -8.85 4.41
C PRO A 139 -8.64 -9.67 3.93
N PRO A 140 -7.65 -9.97 4.79
CA PRO A 140 -6.46 -10.71 4.36
C PRO A 140 -6.69 -12.05 3.64
N LYS A 141 -7.82 -12.71 3.93
CA LYS A 141 -8.24 -13.96 3.27
C LYS A 141 -8.78 -13.75 1.85
N ASP A 142 -9.15 -12.52 1.51
CA ASP A 142 -9.77 -12.08 0.26
C ASP A 142 -9.17 -10.72 -0.14
N PHE A 143 -7.84 -10.60 -0.04
CA PHE A 143 -7.15 -9.32 -0.20
C PHE A 143 -7.28 -8.75 -1.62
N TYR A 144 -7.49 -9.61 -2.61
CA TYR A 144 -7.77 -9.24 -4.01
C TYR A 144 -9.25 -8.93 -4.28
N GLY A 145 -10.08 -8.96 -3.23
CA GLY A 145 -11.49 -8.57 -3.25
C GLY A 145 -12.41 -9.47 -4.07
N GLU A 146 -13.64 -8.97 -4.23
CA GLU A 146 -14.80 -9.64 -4.81
C GLU A 146 -14.71 -10.08 -6.28
N ARG A 147 -13.54 -10.06 -6.95
CA ARG A 147 -13.46 -10.63 -8.31
C ARG A 147 -13.99 -12.07 -8.33
N LYS A 148 -13.75 -12.82 -7.26
CA LYS A 148 -14.34 -14.15 -7.07
C LYS A 148 -15.87 -14.10 -6.95
N GLN A 149 -16.43 -13.16 -6.17
CA GLN A 149 -17.88 -13.02 -6.01
C GLN A 149 -18.58 -12.50 -7.27
N GLN A 150 -17.94 -11.62 -8.04
CA GLN A 150 -18.43 -11.13 -9.33
C GLN A 150 -18.35 -12.22 -10.40
N ILE A 151 -17.27 -13.02 -10.43
CA ILE A 151 -17.18 -14.23 -11.27
C ILE A 151 -18.26 -15.23 -10.85
N ASP A 152 -18.49 -15.42 -9.55
CA ASP A 152 -19.51 -16.34 -9.04
C ASP A 152 -20.94 -15.85 -9.37
N GLN A 153 -21.19 -14.54 -9.30
CA GLN A 153 -22.45 -13.91 -9.74
C GLN A 153 -22.63 -13.99 -11.25
N MET A 154 -21.58 -13.75 -12.05
CA MET A 154 -21.62 -13.90 -13.50
C MET A 154 -21.78 -15.35 -13.91
N ASN A 155 -21.18 -16.32 -13.22
CA ASN A 155 -21.37 -17.74 -13.50
C ASN A 155 -22.78 -18.23 -13.12
N SER A 156 -23.45 -17.56 -12.18
CA SER A 156 -24.83 -17.88 -11.77
C SER A 156 -25.89 -17.18 -12.63
N SER A 157 -25.59 -16.01 -13.21
CA SER A 157 -26.37 -15.43 -14.30
C SER A 157 -25.91 -16.01 -15.64
N LYS A 158 -26.69 -16.86 -16.31
CA LYS A 158 -26.38 -17.48 -17.63
C LYS A 158 -26.08 -16.52 -18.82
N SER A 159 -25.59 -15.31 -18.61
CA SER A 159 -25.14 -14.41 -19.66
C SER A 159 -23.71 -14.76 -20.07
N ASN A 160 -23.53 -15.26 -21.29
CA ASN A 160 -22.23 -15.42 -21.98
C ASN A 160 -21.62 -14.07 -22.39
N VAL A 161 -21.62 -13.08 -21.51
CA VAL A 161 -20.95 -11.81 -21.76
C VAL A 161 -19.59 -11.90 -21.10
N ASP A 162 -18.53 -11.94 -21.92
CA ASP A 162 -17.17 -11.88 -21.41
C ASP A 162 -17.03 -10.66 -20.49
N PRO A 163 -16.51 -10.82 -19.27
CA PRO A 163 -16.34 -9.71 -18.35
C PRO A 163 -15.40 -8.70 -19.00
N LEU A 164 -15.96 -7.58 -19.45
CA LEU A 164 -15.16 -6.44 -19.88
C LEU A 164 -14.26 -6.04 -18.70
N PRO A 165 -12.98 -5.72 -18.95
CA PRO A 165 -12.09 -5.25 -17.90
C PRO A 165 -12.75 -4.08 -17.18
N ILE A 166 -12.77 -4.11 -15.84
CA ILE A 166 -13.35 -3.06 -14.99
C ILE A 166 -12.86 -1.71 -15.52
N SER A 167 -13.78 -0.90 -16.01
CA SER A 167 -13.39 0.36 -16.62
C SER A 167 -12.99 1.35 -15.53
N TRP A 168 -12.12 2.29 -15.87
CA TRP A 168 -11.77 3.40 -14.97
C TRP A 168 -13.01 4.20 -14.50
N TRP A 169 -14.10 4.19 -15.26
CA TRP A 169 -15.35 4.82 -14.84
C TRP A 169 -16.11 4.06 -13.77
N ASP A 170 -16.02 2.73 -13.75
CA ASP A 170 -16.58 1.92 -12.66
C ASP A 170 -15.85 2.20 -11.34
N TYR A 171 -14.53 2.36 -11.44
CA TYR A 171 -13.66 2.75 -10.34
C TYR A 171 -14.05 4.10 -9.71
N MET A 172 -14.26 5.14 -10.53
CA MET A 172 -14.63 6.48 -10.03
C MET A 172 -16.09 6.56 -9.53
N ARG A 173 -16.94 5.58 -9.85
CA ARG A 173 -18.38 5.59 -9.53
C ARG A 173 -18.75 5.00 -8.17
N HIS A 174 -17.82 4.42 -7.41
CA HIS A 174 -18.04 4.07 -6.00
C HIS A 174 -18.06 5.35 -5.14
N LYS A 175 -19.12 6.15 -5.33
CA LYS A 175 -19.29 7.56 -4.93
C LYS A 175 -19.23 7.87 -3.44
N THR A 176 -19.34 6.88 -2.56
CA THR A 176 -19.39 7.11 -1.09
C THR A 176 -18.05 6.86 -0.41
N TRP A 177 -17.11 6.16 -1.06
CA TRP A 177 -15.88 5.77 -0.40
C TRP A 177 -14.88 6.93 -0.27
N ILE A 178 -14.68 7.69 -1.35
CA ILE A 178 -13.70 8.79 -1.40
C ILE A 178 -14.06 9.92 -0.42
N SER A 179 -15.31 10.38 -0.40
CA SER A 179 -15.72 11.49 0.48
C SER A 179 -15.65 11.13 1.96
N ASP A 180 -16.06 9.92 2.32
CA ASP A 180 -16.18 9.49 3.71
C ASP A 180 -14.83 9.05 4.29
N HIS A 181 -13.91 8.59 3.42
CA HIS A 181 -12.58 8.16 3.80
C HIS A 181 -11.57 9.32 3.76
N GLU A 182 -11.51 10.05 2.64
CA GLU A 182 -10.46 11.05 2.36
C GLU A 182 -10.86 12.50 2.71
N GLY A 183 -12.10 12.76 3.09
CA GLY A 183 -12.62 14.13 3.32
C GLY A 183 -11.79 14.96 4.30
N LEU A 184 -11.27 14.35 5.37
CA LEU A 184 -10.37 15.02 6.31
C LEU A 184 -9.03 15.39 5.68
N LEU A 185 -8.46 14.52 4.83
CA LEU A 185 -7.22 14.81 4.14
C LEU A 185 -7.41 16.00 3.19
N ILE A 186 -8.50 16.02 2.41
CA ILE A 186 -8.86 17.15 1.53
C ILE A 186 -8.96 18.47 2.33
N LEU A 187 -9.63 18.45 3.49
CA LEU A 187 -9.71 19.61 4.36
C LEU A 187 -8.33 20.08 4.83
N LEU A 188 -7.46 19.15 5.25
CA LEU A 188 -6.09 19.46 5.66
C LEU A 188 -5.29 20.07 4.50
N THR A 189 -5.46 19.57 3.28
CA THR A 189 -4.84 20.15 2.08
C THR A 189 -5.25 21.61 1.89
N PHE A 190 -6.56 21.93 1.98
CA PHE A 190 -7.01 23.32 1.85
C PHE A 190 -6.49 24.23 2.97
N ILE A 191 -6.45 23.74 4.21
CA ILE A 191 -5.87 24.49 5.34
C ILE A 191 -4.39 24.80 5.08
N GLN A 192 -3.61 23.82 4.60
CA GLN A 192 -2.20 24.04 4.25
C GLN A 192 -2.03 25.12 3.18
N LEU A 193 -2.88 25.13 2.14
CA LEU A 193 -2.82 26.15 1.07
C LEU A 193 -3.20 27.54 1.59
N ILE A 194 -4.17 27.64 2.51
CA ILE A 194 -4.53 28.89 3.17
C ILE A 194 -3.36 29.39 4.04
N VAL A 195 -2.73 28.52 4.82
CA VAL A 195 -1.55 28.87 5.62
C VAL A 195 -0.39 29.32 4.73
N ALA A 196 -0.14 28.61 3.61
CA ALA A 196 0.86 29.03 2.62
C ALA A 196 0.59 30.42 2.06
N ARG A 197 -0.69 30.76 1.83
CA ARG A 197 -1.09 32.10 1.38
C ARG A 197 -0.89 33.17 2.45
N LEU A 198 -1.38 32.92 3.66
CA LEU A 198 -1.48 33.95 4.71
C LEU A 198 -0.17 34.15 5.49
N VAL A 199 0.59 33.08 5.72
CA VAL A 199 1.80 33.11 6.55
C VAL A 199 3.07 33.25 5.70
N PHE A 200 3.15 32.49 4.61
CA PHE A 200 4.35 32.47 3.75
C PHE A 200 4.24 33.36 2.52
N HIS A 201 3.10 34.07 2.36
CA HIS A 201 2.83 34.97 1.25
C HIS A 201 3.01 34.35 -0.14
N CYS A 202 2.81 33.03 -0.28
CA CYS A 202 2.88 32.35 -1.56
C CYS A 202 1.90 32.99 -2.57
N SER A 203 2.34 33.19 -3.80
CA SER A 203 1.48 33.69 -4.88
C SER A 203 0.36 32.70 -5.20
N TYR A 204 -0.77 33.20 -5.73
CA TYR A 204 -1.88 32.34 -6.16
C TYR A 204 -1.45 31.34 -7.24
N SER A 205 -0.52 31.72 -8.12
CA SER A 205 0.06 30.79 -9.11
C SER A 205 0.84 29.65 -8.46
N THR A 206 1.68 29.97 -7.46
CA THR A 206 2.40 28.95 -6.67
C THR A 206 1.44 28.02 -5.94
N ILE A 207 0.38 28.56 -5.33
CA ILE A 207 -0.67 27.77 -4.66
C ILE A 207 -1.41 26.87 -5.66
N GLY A 208 -1.75 27.39 -6.84
CA GLY A 208 -2.38 26.62 -7.90
C GLY A 208 -1.51 25.45 -8.37
N CYS A 209 -0.20 25.67 -8.56
CA CYS A 209 0.75 24.60 -8.88
C CYS A 209 0.88 23.57 -7.74
N ALA A 210 0.91 24.01 -6.47
CA ALA A 210 0.96 23.09 -5.33
C ALA A 210 -0.30 22.21 -5.28
N PHE A 211 -1.48 22.82 -5.39
CA PHE A 211 -2.76 22.10 -5.43
C PHE A 211 -2.81 21.10 -6.58
N PHE A 212 -2.38 21.49 -7.78
CA PHE A 212 -2.32 20.57 -8.93
C PHE A 212 -1.39 19.39 -8.68
N GLY A 213 -0.21 19.64 -8.09
CA GLY A 213 0.72 18.58 -7.68
C GLY A 213 0.10 17.62 -6.66
N TYR A 214 -0.64 18.14 -5.67
CA TYR A 214 -1.38 17.34 -4.71
C TYR A 214 -2.44 16.46 -5.37
N MET A 215 -3.21 17.01 -6.31
CA MET A 215 -4.22 16.23 -7.04
C MET A 215 -3.60 15.08 -7.83
N ILE A 216 -2.46 15.30 -8.48
CA ILE A 216 -1.72 14.23 -9.18
C ILE A 216 -1.27 13.15 -8.19
N MET A 217 -0.64 13.54 -7.08
CA MET A 217 -0.12 12.58 -6.09
C MET A 217 -1.25 11.81 -5.40
N ALA A 218 -2.34 12.47 -5.05
CA ALA A 218 -3.53 11.83 -4.49
C ALA A 218 -4.14 10.83 -5.48
N PHE A 219 -4.26 11.22 -6.76
CA PHE A 219 -4.73 10.33 -7.81
C PHE A 219 -3.84 9.09 -7.97
N ILE A 220 -2.52 9.26 -8.10
CA ILE A 220 -1.57 8.15 -8.26
C ILE A 220 -1.59 7.26 -7.01
N GLY A 221 -1.58 7.86 -5.82
CA GLY A 221 -1.59 7.15 -4.54
C GLY A 221 -2.85 6.30 -4.38
N ASN A 222 -4.03 6.87 -4.65
CA ASN A 222 -5.29 6.15 -4.57
C ASN A 222 -5.37 5.05 -5.65
N TRP A 223 -4.99 5.35 -6.90
CA TRP A 223 -4.97 4.35 -7.97
C TRP A 223 -4.07 3.16 -7.65
N LEU A 224 -2.85 3.41 -7.14
CA LEU A 224 -1.95 2.33 -6.71
C LEU A 224 -2.49 1.55 -5.51
N HIS A 225 -3.09 2.24 -4.53
CA HIS A 225 -3.71 1.62 -3.36
C HIS A 225 -4.73 0.56 -3.79
N HIS A 226 -5.61 0.91 -4.72
CA HIS A 226 -6.58 -0.04 -5.26
C HIS A 226 -5.96 -1.10 -6.16
N ALA A 227 -4.97 -0.75 -6.99
CA ALA A 227 -4.28 -1.72 -7.82
C ALA A 227 -3.63 -2.85 -6.99
N TYR A 228 -3.24 -2.59 -5.74
CA TYR A 228 -2.76 -3.62 -4.84
C TYR A 228 -3.81 -4.69 -4.52
N HIS A 229 -5.10 -4.33 -4.57
CA HIS A 229 -6.25 -5.18 -4.31
C HIS A 229 -6.87 -5.79 -5.58
N VAL A 230 -6.21 -5.71 -6.74
CA VAL A 230 -6.71 -6.31 -7.99
C VAL A 230 -5.80 -7.47 -8.39
N GLU A 231 -6.39 -8.66 -8.51
CA GLU A 231 -5.71 -9.84 -9.06
C GLU A 231 -5.46 -9.70 -10.58
N ASP A 232 -4.35 -10.25 -11.05
CA ASP A 232 -3.87 -10.16 -12.44
C ASP A 232 -3.78 -8.70 -12.94
N HIS A 233 -3.44 -7.76 -12.05
CA HIS A 233 -3.26 -6.38 -12.47
C HIS A 233 -2.05 -6.30 -13.41
N TRP A 234 -2.12 -5.53 -14.50
CA TRP A 234 -1.02 -5.47 -15.49
C TRP A 234 0.33 -5.01 -14.91
N LEU A 235 0.33 -4.33 -13.75
CA LEU A 235 1.53 -3.95 -13.00
C LEU A 235 2.24 -5.12 -12.32
N GLU A 236 1.60 -6.29 -12.21
CA GLU A 236 2.20 -7.52 -11.66
C GLU A 236 3.38 -8.03 -12.49
N ARG A 237 3.60 -7.51 -13.69
CA ARG A 237 4.86 -7.78 -14.40
C ARG A 237 6.08 -7.08 -13.80
N PHE A 238 5.90 -6.14 -12.87
CA PHE A 238 6.98 -5.32 -12.32
C PHE A 238 7.33 -5.68 -10.88
N LYS A 239 8.62 -5.92 -10.63
CA LYS A 239 9.15 -6.25 -9.29
C LYS A 239 8.78 -5.22 -8.22
N TRP A 240 8.95 -3.93 -8.50
CA TRP A 240 8.65 -2.86 -7.55
C TRP A 240 7.20 -2.87 -7.07
N PHE A 241 6.27 -3.28 -7.93
CA PHE A 241 4.85 -3.30 -7.61
C PHE A 241 4.55 -4.46 -6.66
N HIS A 242 5.15 -5.63 -6.86
CA HIS A 242 5.07 -6.74 -5.91
C HIS A 242 5.64 -6.37 -4.53
N GLU A 243 6.76 -5.65 -4.50
CA GLU A 243 7.38 -5.20 -3.23
C GLU A 243 6.42 -4.28 -2.45
N LEU A 244 5.83 -3.28 -3.12
CA LEU A 244 4.88 -2.37 -2.47
C LEU A 244 3.57 -3.06 -2.10
N ARG A 245 3.03 -3.91 -2.99
CA ARG A 245 1.83 -4.70 -2.71
C ARG A 245 2.04 -5.63 -1.52
N ALA A 246 3.20 -6.28 -1.40
CA ALA A 246 3.51 -7.14 -0.27
C ALA A 246 3.55 -6.36 1.06
N LEU A 247 4.12 -5.15 1.05
CA LEU A 247 4.11 -4.28 2.23
C LEU A 247 2.69 -3.82 2.60
N HIS A 248 1.86 -3.52 1.60
CA HIS A 248 0.45 -3.18 1.78
C HIS A 248 -0.38 -4.39 2.26
N TYR A 249 -0.10 -5.60 1.77
CA TYR A 249 -0.69 -6.81 2.30
C TYR A 249 -0.34 -7.03 3.76
N ILE A 250 0.94 -6.83 4.13
CA ILE A 250 1.38 -6.88 5.53
C ILE A 250 0.63 -5.85 6.36
N HIS A 251 0.40 -4.63 5.85
CA HIS A 251 -0.43 -3.61 6.49
C HIS A 251 -1.83 -4.15 6.80
N HIS A 252 -2.47 -4.85 5.88
CA HIS A 252 -3.78 -5.50 6.11
C HIS A 252 -3.73 -6.65 7.12
N LEU A 253 -2.56 -7.19 7.48
CA LEU A 253 -2.48 -8.26 8.48
C LEU A 253 -2.65 -7.75 9.93
N GLY A 254 -3.34 -8.55 10.74
CA GLY A 254 -3.38 -8.37 12.19
C GLY A 254 -4.13 -7.11 12.63
N THR A 255 -3.41 -6.11 13.15
CA THR A 255 -4.02 -4.87 13.69
C THR A 255 -4.09 -3.73 12.68
N ALA A 256 -3.37 -3.82 11.56
CA ALA A 256 -3.16 -2.72 10.62
C ALA A 256 -2.59 -1.43 11.23
N LYS A 257 -1.69 -1.56 12.21
CA LYS A 257 -1.09 -0.43 12.94
C LYS A 257 0.39 -0.24 12.63
N HIS A 258 0.74 -0.43 11.37
CA HIS A 258 2.10 -0.45 10.84
C HIS A 258 2.05 -0.23 9.34
N ASN A 259 3.13 0.18 8.68
CA ASN A 259 3.19 0.41 7.24
C ASN A 259 2.06 1.32 6.70
N TYR A 260 1.92 2.53 7.24
CA TYR A 260 0.89 3.50 6.82
C TYR A 260 1.21 4.16 5.47
N GLY A 261 2.45 4.13 5.00
CA GLY A 261 2.79 4.53 3.65
C GLY A 261 2.14 3.60 2.62
N VAL A 262 1.62 4.16 1.53
CA VAL A 262 1.10 3.38 0.38
C VAL A 262 2.15 3.27 -0.73
N LEU A 263 2.77 4.40 -1.07
CA LEU A 263 3.83 4.48 -2.08
C LEU A 263 5.22 4.70 -1.46
N ASN A 264 5.27 5.43 -0.35
CA ASN A 264 6.50 5.85 0.30
C ASN A 264 6.50 5.43 1.77
N MET A 265 7.39 4.48 2.11
CA MET A 265 7.53 3.90 3.45
C MET A 265 8.58 4.63 4.31
N THR A 266 9.07 5.77 3.85
CA THR A 266 10.14 6.52 4.52
C THR A 266 9.71 6.98 5.91
N LEU A 267 8.51 7.54 6.05
CA LEU A 267 7.97 7.93 7.36
C LEU A 267 7.72 6.73 8.27
N ASP A 268 7.30 5.59 7.74
CA ASP A 268 7.17 4.38 8.57
C ASP A 268 8.49 3.94 9.18
N ARG A 269 9.58 4.06 8.42
CA ARG A 269 10.93 3.75 8.92
C ARG A 269 11.37 4.76 9.97
N PHE A 270 11.17 6.05 9.73
CA PHE A 270 11.56 7.11 10.67
C PHE A 270 10.76 7.05 11.98
N LEU A 271 9.47 6.71 11.90
CA LEU A 271 8.56 6.69 13.06
C LEU A 271 8.42 5.30 13.69
N GLY A 272 9.15 4.30 13.18
CA GLY A 272 9.20 2.95 13.75
C GLY A 272 7.95 2.11 13.55
N SER A 273 7.07 2.48 12.61
CA SER A 273 5.90 1.68 12.22
C SER A 273 6.18 0.74 11.04
N PHE A 274 7.39 0.75 10.48
CA PHE A 274 7.76 -0.14 9.39
C PHE A 274 7.98 -1.58 9.86
N THR A 275 7.31 -2.54 9.24
CA THR A 275 7.46 -3.97 9.55
C THR A 275 7.36 -4.85 8.31
N PHE A 276 8.12 -5.94 8.32
CA PHE A 276 8.02 -7.03 7.35
C PHE A 276 7.19 -8.22 7.85
N SER A 277 6.69 -8.14 9.09
CA SER A 277 5.89 -9.20 9.70
C SER A 277 4.51 -8.69 10.07
N GLY A 278 3.47 -9.42 9.64
CA GLY A 278 2.10 -9.21 10.06
C GLY A 278 1.77 -9.83 11.43
N THR A 279 2.73 -10.51 12.09
CA THR A 279 2.46 -11.22 13.34
C THR A 279 2.64 -10.29 14.55
N LYS A 280 1.64 -10.26 15.42
CA LYS A 280 1.73 -9.63 16.75
C LYS A 280 2.95 -10.20 17.49
N THR A 281 3.91 -9.35 17.82
CA THR A 281 4.85 -9.64 18.90
C THR A 281 4.05 -9.69 20.19
N ASN A 282 3.55 -10.88 20.55
CA ASN A 282 2.96 -11.13 21.86
C ASN A 282 4.06 -10.90 22.92
N LYS A 283 4.13 -9.67 23.44
CA LYS A 283 5.05 -9.27 24.52
C LYS A 283 4.75 -9.96 25.86
N THR A 284 3.79 -10.89 25.91
CA THR A 284 3.34 -11.56 27.14
C THR A 284 4.36 -12.52 27.75
N ASN A 285 5.45 -12.88 27.03
CA ASN A 285 6.45 -13.82 27.57
C ASN A 285 7.76 -13.18 28.07
N GLN A 286 7.95 -11.85 27.99
CA GLN A 286 9.18 -11.22 28.49
C GLN A 286 9.14 -10.78 29.97
N SER A 287 7.99 -10.86 30.64
CA SER A 287 7.87 -10.52 32.07
C SER A 287 7.93 -11.71 33.02
N GLN A 288 8.00 -12.95 32.52
CA GLN A 288 8.16 -14.14 33.38
C GLN A 288 9.62 -14.58 33.59
N ASP A 289 10.58 -14.05 32.85
CA ASP A 289 12.00 -14.45 32.94
C ASP A 289 12.86 -13.51 33.81
N LYS A 290 12.24 -12.59 34.56
CA LYS A 290 12.90 -11.74 35.58
C LYS A 290 12.52 -12.11 37.02
N ARG A 291 11.99 -13.31 37.23
CA ARG A 291 11.76 -13.89 38.57
C ARG A 291 12.40 -15.28 38.65
N GLN A 292 13.71 -15.35 38.44
CA GLN A 292 14.57 -16.41 38.93
C GLN A 292 15.85 -15.77 39.47
#